data_AF-H9FD11-F1
#
_entry.id   AF-H9FD11-F1
#
_cell.length_a   1.000
_cell.length_b   1.000
_cell.length_c   1.000
_cell.angle_alpha   90.00
_cell.angle_beta   90.00
_cell.angle_gamma   90.00
#
_symmetry.space_group_name_H-M   'P 1'
#
loop_
_entity.id
_entity.type
_entity.pdbx_description
1 polymer ?
#
loop_
_entity_poly.entity_id
_entity_poly.type
_entity_poly.pdbx_seq_one_letter_code
_entity_poly.pdbx_strand_id
1 'polypeptide(L)' 'RDAPDTYHYVVSEPLGRNSYKERYLFVYRPDQVSVVDSYYYDDGCEPCGNDTFSREPAIVRFSCPFTG' A
#
# COMPACT_ATOMS: atom_id res chain seq x y z
N ARG A 1 6.82 20.95 -10.36
CA ARG A 1 6.21 20.34 -11.56
C ARG A 1 7.02 19.07 -11.81
N ASP A 2 6.42 17.91 -11.58
CA ASP A 2 7.14 16.64 -11.70
C ASP A 2 7.58 16.41 -13.14
N ALA A 3 8.77 15.82 -13.32
CA ALA A 3 9.31 15.53 -14.64
C ALA A 3 8.55 14.35 -15.26
N PRO A 4 8.40 14.27 -16.60
CA PRO A 4 7.58 13.27 -17.30
C PRO A 4 7.96 11.81 -17.02
N ASP A 5 9.15 11.54 -16.49
CA ASP A 5 9.65 10.20 -16.17
C ASP A 5 9.75 9.93 -14.66
N THR A 6 9.13 10.77 -13.83
CA THR A 6 9.19 10.63 -12.37
C THR A 6 8.14 9.62 -11.90
N TYR A 7 8.55 8.70 -11.03
CA TYR A 7 7.64 7.80 -10.34
C TYR A 7 7.52 8.19 -8.87
N HIS A 8 6.30 8.16 -8.36
CA HIS A 8 6.03 8.24 -6.93
C HIS A 8 5.77 6.83 -6.38
N TYR A 9 5.83 6.69 -5.06
CA TYR A 9 5.58 5.40 -4.43
C TYR A 9 4.80 5.51 -3.12
N VAL A 10 4.14 4.42 -2.77
CA VAL A 10 3.64 4.11 -1.42
C VAL A 10 4.30 2.81 -0.99
N VAL A 11 4.90 2.80 0.19
CA VAL A 11 5.59 1.63 0.74
C VAL A 11 5.01 1.28 2.10
N SER A 12 4.85 -0.01 2.38
CA SER A 12 4.41 -0.46 3.69
C SER A 12 5.54 -0.47 4.72
N GLU A 13 5.16 -0.56 5.99
CA GLU A 13 6.06 -1.05 7.03
C GLU A 13 6.50 -2.50 6.76
N PRO A 14 7.58 -3.00 7.37
CA PRO A 14 7.91 -4.42 7.33
C PRO A 14 6.83 -5.25 8.03
N LEU A 15 6.05 -6.00 7.26
CA LEU A 15 4.95 -6.83 7.74
C LEU A 15 5.39 -8.30 7.79
N GLY A 16 4.88 -9.04 8.76
CA GLY A 16 5.25 -10.43 8.98
C GLY A 16 4.82 -10.90 10.35
N ARG A 17 4.28 -12.11 10.50
CA ARG A 17 3.92 -12.65 11.82
C ARG A 17 5.13 -12.85 12.75
N ASN A 18 6.26 -13.25 12.18
CA ASN A 18 7.47 -13.64 12.93
C ASN A 18 8.62 -12.67 12.66
N SER A 19 9.87 -13.07 12.94
CA SER A 19 11.07 -12.25 12.67
C SER A 19 11.30 -11.98 11.18
N TYR A 20 10.77 -12.83 10.29
CA TYR A 20 10.81 -12.60 8.85
C TYR A 20 9.75 -11.56 8.45
N LYS A 21 10.18 -10.46 7.84
CA LYS A 21 9.32 -9.34 7.41
C LYS A 21 9.55 -8.97 5.95
N GLU A 22 8.50 -8.57 5.26
CA GLU A 22 8.54 -8.07 3.87
C GLU A 22 7.73 -6.77 3.73
N ARG A 23 7.86 -6.07 2.60
CA ARG A 23 7.12 -4.84 2.32
C ARG A 23 6.32 -4.93 1.02
N TYR A 24 5.17 -4.26 0.99
CA TYR A 24 4.49 -3.90 -0.24
C TYR A 24 5.06 -2.59 -0.77
N LEU A 25 5.31 -2.52 -2.08
CA LEU A 25 5.74 -1.31 -2.77
C LEU A 25 4.83 -1.08 -3.98
N PHE A 26 4.10 0.04 -3.96
CA PHE A 26 3.34 0.53 -5.10
C PHE A 26 4.15 1.64 -5.75
N VAL A 27 4.51 1.48 -7.02
CA VAL A 27 5.20 2.49 -7.81
C VAL A 27 4.23 2.97 -8.89
N TYR A 28 4.00 4.28 -8.97
CA TYR A 28 3.00 4.86 -9.87
C TYR A 28 3.49 6.15 -10.52
N ARG A 29 2.89 6.47 -11.66
CA ARG A 29 3.16 7.71 -12.39
C ARG A 29 2.20 8.82 -11.92
N PRO A 30 2.70 9.90 -11.31
CA PRO A 30 1.85 10.93 -10.71
C PRO A 30 1.11 11.79 -11.74
N ASP A 31 1.54 11.78 -13.00
CA ASP A 31 0.83 12.42 -14.11
C ASP A 31 -0.38 11.62 -14.60
N GLN A 32 -0.48 10.33 -14.24
CA GLN A 32 -1.57 9.44 -14.63
C GLN A 32 -2.60 9.24 -13.50
N VAL A 33 -2.12 9.10 -12.27
CA VAL A 33 -2.95 8.84 -11.08
C VAL A 33 -2.44 9.60 -9.87
N SER A 34 -3.33 9.89 -8.93
CA SER A 34 -2.96 10.45 -7.62
C SER A 34 -3.45 9.58 -6.49
N VAL A 35 -2.64 9.41 -5.44
CA VAL A 35 -3.06 8.70 -4.23
C VAL A 35 -3.97 9.61 -3.42
N VAL A 36 -5.16 9.11 -3.10
CA VAL A 36 -6.15 9.80 -2.27
C VAL A 36 -6.05 9.35 -0.82
N ASP A 37 -5.75 8.06 -0.61
CA ASP A 37 -5.67 7.46 0.72
C ASP A 37 -4.88 6.14 0.68
N SER A 38 -4.36 5.73 1.83
CA SER A 38 -3.71 4.42 2.01
C SER A 38 -3.83 3.93 3.45
N TYR A 39 -4.16 2.65 3.63
CA TYR A 39 -4.31 2.02 4.94
C TYR A 39 -4.02 0.52 4.86
N TYR A 40 -3.83 -0.13 6.01
CA TYR A 40 -3.74 -1.58 6.09
C TYR A 40 -5.10 -2.18 6.41
N TYR A 41 -5.35 -3.37 5.87
CA TYR A 41 -6.49 -4.16 6.33
C TYR A 41 -6.26 -4.55 7.79
N ASP A 42 -7.21 -4.19 8.65
CA ASP A 42 -7.27 -4.60 10.05
C ASP A 42 -8.40 -5.64 10.16
N ASP A 43 -8.02 -6.90 10.38
CA ASP A 43 -8.95 -8.02 10.53
C ASP A 43 -9.31 -8.30 12.00
N GLY A 44 -8.91 -7.41 12.90
CA GLY A 44 -9.23 -7.42 14.31
C GLY A 44 -8.01 -7.64 15.20
N CYS A 45 -8.26 -8.25 16.35
CA CYS A 45 -7.29 -8.33 17.44
C CYS A 45 -6.04 -9.15 17.08
N GLU A 46 -4.94 -8.47 16.77
CA GLU A 46 -3.60 -9.05 16.56
C GLU A 46 -3.16 -9.99 17.72
N PRO A 47 -3.28 -9.64 19.02
CA PRO A 47 -2.86 -10.52 20.11
C PRO A 47 -3.80 -11.71 20.36
N CYS A 48 -4.98 -11.74 19.73
CA CYS A 48 -5.94 -12.83 19.85
C CYS A 48 -5.60 -14.01 18.93
N GLY A 49 -4.56 -13.89 18.10
CA GLY A 49 -3.97 -15.00 17.35
C GLY A 49 -4.79 -15.51 16.16
N ASN A 50 -5.87 -14.79 15.79
CA ASN A 50 -6.69 -15.09 14.62
C ASN A 50 -6.38 -14.14 13.46
N ASP A 51 -5.10 -13.84 13.29
CA ASP A 51 -4.60 -12.99 12.22
C ASP A 51 -4.63 -13.79 10.91
N THR A 52 -5.51 -13.40 10.00
CA THR A 52 -5.81 -14.11 8.75
C THR A 52 -4.61 -14.05 7.79
N PHE A 53 -3.83 -12.98 7.85
CA PHE A 53 -2.75 -12.73 6.92
C PHE A 53 -1.41 -12.69 7.65
N SER A 54 -0.39 -13.40 7.15
CA SER A 54 0.97 -13.25 7.67
C SER A 54 1.54 -11.84 7.44
N ARG A 55 0.92 -11.06 6.54
CA ARG A 55 1.24 -9.67 6.19
C ARG A 55 -0.06 -8.99 5.81
N GLU A 56 -0.45 -8.01 6.59
CA GLU A 56 -1.67 -7.24 6.44
C GLU A 56 -1.71 -6.61 5.04
N PRO A 57 -2.76 -6.85 4.25
CA PRO A 57 -2.88 -6.24 2.93
C PRO A 57 -2.75 -4.72 2.99
N ALA A 58 -1.90 -4.15 2.15
CA ALA A 58 -1.81 -2.69 1.95
C ALA A 58 -2.81 -2.25 0.89
N ILE A 59 -3.72 -1.34 1.25
CA ILE A 59 -4.74 -0.77 0.37
C ILE A 59 -4.32 0.64 -0.01
N VAL A 60 -4.35 0.95 -1.31
CA VAL A 60 -4.10 2.29 -1.85
C VAL A 60 -5.27 2.69 -2.74
N ARG A 61 -5.86 3.86 -2.47
CA ARG A 61 -6.95 4.43 -3.26
C ARG A 61 -6.41 5.46 -4.24
N PHE A 62 -6.60 5.21 -5.53
CA PHE A 62 -6.16 6.12 -6.59
C PHE A 62 -7.35 6.92 -7.17
N SER A 63 -7.11 8.19 -7.45
CA SER A 63 -7.93 8.97 -8.38
C SER A 63 -7.32 8.85 -9.77
N CYS A 64 -8.14 8.41 -10.74
CA CYS A 64 -7.74 8.13 -12.12
C CYS A 64 -8.58 9.01 -13.08
N PRO A 65 -8.20 10.26 -13.34
CA PRO A 65 -9.02 11.19 -14.13
C PRO A 65 -9.06 10.85 -15.63
N PHE A 66 -8.18 9.96 -16.11
CA PHE A 66 -8.04 9.60 -17.53
C PHE A 66 -8.69 8.25 -17.89
N THR A 67 -9.38 7.60 -16.95
CA THR A 67 -10.12 6.35 -17.20
C THR A 67 -11.60 6.68 -17.35
N GLY A 68 -12.03 6.95 -18.58
CA GLY A 68 -13.43 7.13 -19.00
C GLY A 68 -13.67 6.42 -20.32
#